data_AF-A0A0K0FBI7-F1
#
_entry.id   AF-A0A0K0FBI7-F1
#
_cell.length_a   1.000
_cell.length_b   1.000
_cell.length_c   1.000
_cell.angle_alpha   90.00
_cell.angle_beta   90.00
_cell.angle_gamma   90.00
#
_symmetry.space_group_name_H-M   'P 1'
#
loop_
_entity.id
_entity.type
_entity.pdbx_description
1 polymer ?
#
loop_
_entity_poly.entity_id
_entity_poly.type
_entity_poly.pdbx_seq_one_letter_code
_entity_poly.pdbx_strand_id
1 'polypeptide(L)'
;MVIKKSKNMKDYVRKINLLYCTKYTSGYFLTLLYRCIWSIFLCCHLFDFLFSATWMHGYIWALNQYIDIDLSDKSTIIIVEHHLNVVGIYERILHSIFITVGVIFMTSLCKYHRKTQNIWHFLKLTVSVGGLCGISRCFQMKQRLYPTLHEGFFTYLVFFVSGACILIQFEKLSLRGKEKNE
;
A
#
# COMPACT_ATOMS: atom_id res chain seq x y z
N MET A 1 40.73 -27.63 34.79
CA MET A 1 39.33 -27.32 35.19
C MET A 1 38.75 -26.03 34.57
N VAL A 2 39.55 -25.13 33.99
CA VAL A 2 39.12 -23.79 33.51
C VAL A 2 38.32 -23.82 32.18
N ILE A 3 38.59 -24.79 31.30
CA ILE A 3 38.03 -24.85 29.93
C ILE A 3 36.51 -25.14 29.92
N LYS A 4 36.01 -25.91 30.90
CA LYS A 4 34.59 -26.28 30.99
C LYS A 4 33.69 -25.09 31.36
N LYS A 5 34.24 -24.11 32.11
CA LYS A 5 33.53 -22.88 32.52
C LYS A 5 33.38 -21.87 31.37
N SER A 6 34.37 -21.80 30.47
CA SER A 6 34.33 -20.92 29.28
C SER A 6 33.31 -21.38 28.23
N LYS A 7 33.14 -22.70 28.03
CA LYS A 7 32.13 -23.27 27.11
C LYS A 7 30.70 -22.94 27.55
N ASN A 8 30.39 -23.10 28.84
CA ASN A 8 29.08 -22.77 29.40
C ASN A 8 28.72 -21.29 29.28
N MET A 9 29.70 -20.38 29.39
CA MET A 9 29.44 -18.95 29.26
C MET A 9 29.14 -18.53 27.82
N LYS A 10 29.82 -19.12 26.84
CA LYS A 10 29.52 -18.89 25.40
C LYS A 10 28.14 -19.39 25.02
N ASP A 11 27.73 -20.55 25.52
CA ASP A 11 26.39 -21.10 25.24
C ASP A 11 25.27 -20.29 25.93
N TYR A 12 25.52 -19.73 27.11
CA TYR A 12 24.58 -18.86 27.81
C TYR A 12 24.39 -17.52 27.07
N VAL A 13 25.49 -16.88 26.65
CA VAL A 13 25.45 -15.65 25.83
C VAL A 13 24.75 -15.90 24.50
N ARG A 14 24.97 -17.07 23.88
CA ARG A 14 24.30 -17.46 22.63
C ARG A 14 22.79 -17.62 22.82
N LYS A 15 22.34 -18.26 23.90
CA LYS A 15 20.91 -18.40 24.23
C LYS A 15 20.26 -17.05 24.52
N ILE A 16 20.92 -16.16 25.24
CA ILE A 16 20.42 -14.80 25.50
C ILE A 16 20.30 -14.03 24.18
N ASN A 17 21.32 -14.04 23.33
CA ASN A 17 21.26 -13.37 22.02
C ASN A 17 20.16 -13.95 21.12
N LEU A 18 19.94 -15.27 21.14
CA LEU A 18 18.84 -15.92 20.43
C LEU A 18 17.47 -15.48 20.94
N LEU A 19 17.29 -15.39 22.27
CA LEU A 19 16.06 -14.92 22.93
C LEU A 19 15.78 -13.45 22.64
N TYR A 20 16.80 -12.59 22.69
CA TYR A 20 16.67 -11.18 22.34
C TYR A 20 16.38 -11.00 20.84
N CYS A 21 17.04 -11.77 19.98
CA CYS A 21 16.79 -11.76 18.54
C CYS A 21 15.35 -12.19 18.22
N THR A 22 14.86 -13.30 18.80
CA THR A 22 13.49 -13.79 18.60
C THR A 22 12.43 -12.81 19.11
N LYS A 23 12.65 -12.18 20.27
CA LYS A 23 11.72 -11.19 20.82
C LYS A 23 11.68 -9.91 19.97
N TYR A 24 12.83 -9.49 19.42
CA TYR A 24 12.93 -8.34 18.52
C TYR A 24 12.28 -8.62 17.14
N THR A 25 12.49 -9.82 16.59
CA THR A 25 11.84 -10.24 15.34
C THR A 25 10.34 -10.42 15.49
N SER A 26 9.86 -10.88 16.65
CA SER A 26 8.42 -11.06 16.93
C SER A 26 7.69 -9.70 16.98
N GLY A 27 8.27 -8.69 17.63
CA GLY A 27 7.71 -7.33 17.65
C GLY A 27 7.69 -6.67 16.26
N TYR A 28 8.74 -6.90 15.46
CA TYR A 28 8.78 -6.42 14.08
C TYR A 28 7.71 -7.08 13.20
N PHE A 29 7.53 -8.40 13.33
CA PHE A 29 6.50 -9.14 12.59
C PHE A 29 5.08 -8.66 12.92
N LEU A 30 4.76 -8.48 14.21
CA LEU A 30 3.46 -7.95 14.64
C LEU A 30 3.21 -6.54 14.11
N THR A 31 4.23 -5.68 14.13
CA THR A 31 4.13 -4.31 13.59
C THR A 31 3.89 -4.32 12.09
N LEU A 32 4.59 -5.20 11.35
CA LEU A 32 4.40 -5.35 9.91
C LEU A 32 3.01 -5.90 9.60
N LEU A 33 2.53 -6.91 10.33
CA LEU A 33 1.20 -7.48 10.17
C LEU A 33 0.12 -6.40 10.35
N TYR A 34 0.23 -5.60 11.42
CA TYR A 34 -0.68 -4.49 11.69
C TYR A 34 -0.70 -3.47 10.53
N ARG A 35 0.47 -3.12 10.00
CA ARG A 35 0.58 -2.21 8.84
C ARG A 35 -0.01 -2.82 7.58
N CYS A 36 0.15 -4.12 7.35
CA CYS A 36 -0.47 -4.82 6.23
C CYS A 36 -2.00 -4.79 6.33
N ILE A 37 -2.56 -5.04 7.51
CA ILE A 37 -4.02 -4.97 7.75
C ILE A 37 -4.54 -3.56 7.44
N TRP A 38 -3.85 -2.52 7.93
CA TRP A 38 -4.21 -1.13 7.65
C TRP A 38 -4.09 -0.76 6.17
N SER A 39 -3.04 -1.22 5.50
CA SER A 39 -2.86 -1.02 4.07
C SER A 39 -4.02 -1.65 3.29
N ILE A 40 -4.39 -2.89 3.59
CA ILE A 40 -5.50 -3.59 2.94
C ILE A 40 -6.82 -2.84 3.19
N PHE A 41 -7.07 -2.45 4.43
CA PHE A 41 -8.27 -1.69 4.81
C PHE A 41 -8.40 -0.37 4.04
N LEU A 42 -7.33 0.42 3.98
CA LEU A 42 -7.32 1.68 3.25
C LEU A 42 -7.45 1.48 1.74
N CYS A 43 -6.82 0.45 1.18
CA CYS A 43 -7.00 0.09 -0.24
C CYS A 43 -8.44 -0.25 -0.58
N CYS A 44 -9.12 -1.05 0.25
CA CYS A 44 -10.54 -1.36 0.06
C CYS A 44 -11.40 -0.09 0.06
N HIS A 45 -11.17 0.82 1.01
CA HIS A 45 -11.93 2.07 1.08
C HIS A 45 -11.59 3.06 -0.04
N LEU A 46 -10.34 3.10 -0.49
CA LEU A 46 -9.96 3.89 -1.67
C LEU A 46 -10.64 3.38 -2.93
N PHE A 47 -10.86 2.07 -3.04
CA PHE A 47 -11.65 1.48 -4.11
C PHE A 47 -13.09 2.04 -4.06
N ASP A 48 -13.76 1.95 -2.91
CA ASP A 48 -15.13 2.49 -2.76
C ASP A 48 -15.22 4.00 -3.02
N PHE A 49 -14.20 4.77 -2.59
CA PHE A 49 -14.12 6.21 -2.86
C PHE A 49 -13.95 6.52 -4.36
N LEU A 50 -13.12 5.75 -5.07
CA LEU A 50 -12.89 5.97 -6.49
C LEU A 50 -14.12 5.60 -7.33
N PHE A 51 -14.88 4.59 -6.91
CA PHE A 51 -16.18 4.26 -7.48
C PHE A 51 -17.33 5.10 -6.90
N SER A 52 -17.05 6.17 -6.15
CA SER A 52 -18.08 7.09 -5.69
C SER A 52 -18.72 7.83 -6.86
N ALA A 53 -19.98 8.23 -6.66
CA ALA A 53 -20.75 8.95 -7.67
C ALA A 53 -20.01 10.17 -8.23
N THR A 54 -19.35 10.95 -7.38
CA THR A 54 -18.63 12.17 -7.79
C THR A 54 -17.47 11.88 -8.75
N TRP A 55 -16.74 10.79 -8.54
CA TRP A 55 -15.60 10.39 -9.39
C TRP A 55 -16.06 9.63 -10.65
N MET A 56 -17.01 8.73 -10.48
CA MET A 56 -17.63 7.97 -11.56
C MET A 56 -18.40 8.86 -12.53
N HIS A 57 -19.02 9.95 -12.08
CA HIS A 57 -19.72 10.86 -12.97
C HIS A 57 -18.80 11.46 -14.02
N GLY A 58 -17.58 11.89 -13.64
CA GLY A 58 -16.57 12.36 -14.59
C GLY A 58 -16.07 11.24 -15.50
N TYR A 59 -15.96 10.02 -14.98
CA TYR A 59 -15.57 8.81 -15.72
C TYR A 59 -16.60 8.43 -16.80
N ILE A 60 -17.89 8.46 -16.47
CA ILE A 60 -18.99 8.17 -17.39
C ILE A 60 -19.13 9.28 -18.43
N TRP A 61 -19.05 10.55 -18.00
CA TRP A 61 -19.11 11.71 -18.90
C TRP A 61 -17.98 11.69 -19.93
N ALA A 62 -16.77 11.29 -19.51
CA ALA A 62 -15.63 11.18 -20.41
C ALA A 62 -15.57 9.85 -21.19
N LEU A 63 -16.25 8.81 -20.71
CA LEU A 63 -16.35 7.55 -21.42
C LEU A 63 -17.15 7.72 -22.71
N ASN A 64 -18.26 8.49 -22.75
CA ASN A 64 -19.21 8.63 -23.89
C ASN A 64 -19.08 7.44 -24.87
N GLN A 65 -19.13 6.24 -24.30
CA GLN A 65 -18.90 5.00 -25.02
C GLN A 65 -20.25 4.70 -25.66
N TYR A 66 -20.20 4.24 -26.91
CA TYR A 66 -21.34 3.61 -27.56
C TYR A 66 -21.59 2.26 -26.88
N ILE A 67 -22.01 2.28 -25.62
CA ILE A 67 -22.46 1.11 -24.89
C ILE A 67 -23.97 1.08 -25.12
N ASP A 68 -24.47 -0.04 -25.61
CA ASP A 68 -25.89 -0.33 -25.90
C ASP A 68 -26.85 -0.17 -24.70
N ILE A 69 -26.40 0.40 -23.59
CA ILE A 69 -27.20 0.74 -22.41
C ILE A 69 -27.05 2.23 -22.22
N ASP A 70 -28.13 2.96 -22.49
CA ASP A 70 -28.23 4.41 -22.29
C ASP A 70 -28.11 4.74 -20.80
N LEU A 71 -26.87 4.83 -20.32
CA LEU A 71 -26.50 5.20 -18.94
C LEU A 71 -26.38 6.72 -18.79
N SER A 72 -26.50 7.48 -19.88
CA SER A 72 -26.54 8.96 -19.90
C SER A 72 -27.66 9.50 -19.01
N ASP A 73 -28.82 8.84 -19.05
CA ASP A 73 -30.04 9.31 -18.38
C ASP A 73 -30.21 8.73 -16.97
N LYS A 74 -29.29 7.86 -16.53
CA LYS A 74 -29.37 7.23 -15.21
C LYS A 74 -28.68 8.08 -14.16
N SER A 75 -29.32 8.18 -12.99
CA SER A 75 -28.72 8.88 -11.85
C SER A 75 -27.39 8.22 -11.47
N THR A 76 -26.45 9.04 -11.03
CA THR A 76 -25.09 8.60 -10.70
C THR A 76 -25.08 7.48 -9.66
N ILE A 77 -26.07 7.45 -8.76
CA ILE A 77 -26.24 6.42 -7.73
C ILE A 77 -26.48 5.04 -8.34
N ILE A 78 -27.32 4.93 -9.38
CA ILE A 78 -27.64 3.65 -10.03
C ILE A 78 -26.41 3.07 -10.74
N ILE A 79 -25.54 3.94 -11.25
CA ILE A 79 -24.32 3.53 -11.94
C ILE A 79 -23.27 3.03 -10.95
N VAL A 80 -23.15 3.70 -9.80
CA VAL A 80 -22.33 3.25 -8.67
C VAL A 80 -22.83 1.91 -8.16
N GLU A 81 -24.13 1.74 -7.95
CA GLU A 81 -24.72 0.49 -7.47
C GLU A 81 -24.50 -0.66 -8.47
N HIS A 82 -24.60 -0.39 -9.77
CA HIS A 82 -24.27 -1.37 -10.80
C HIS A 82 -22.80 -1.81 -10.73
N HIS A 83 -21.84 -0.87 -10.62
CA HIS A 83 -20.42 -1.23 -10.52
C HIS A 83 -20.05 -1.91 -9.20
N LEU A 84 -20.66 -1.51 -8.09
CA LEU A 84 -20.50 -2.18 -6.79
C LEU A 84 -21.09 -3.60 -6.77
N ASN A 85 -22.12 -3.85 -7.59
CA ASN A 85 -22.68 -5.19 -7.81
C ASN A 85 -21.82 -6.06 -8.72
N VAL A 86 -21.11 -5.46 -9.69
CA VAL A 86 -20.18 -6.18 -10.57
C VAL A 86 -18.91 -6.58 -9.82
N VAL A 87 -18.38 -5.71 -8.94
CA VAL A 87 -17.18 -6.02 -8.16
C VAL A 87 -17.55 -6.37 -6.71
N GLY A 88 -17.60 -7.68 -6.45
CA GLY A 88 -17.93 -8.22 -5.14
C GLY A 88 -16.95 -7.78 -4.05
N ILE A 89 -17.38 -7.85 -2.78
CA ILE A 89 -16.53 -7.51 -1.65
C ILE A 89 -15.29 -8.42 -1.55
N TYR A 90 -15.42 -9.68 -1.94
CA TYR A 90 -14.32 -10.64 -1.98
C TYR A 90 -13.24 -10.25 -2.99
N GLU A 91 -13.63 -9.80 -4.19
CA GLU A 91 -12.71 -9.36 -5.23
C GLU A 91 -11.96 -8.10 -4.80
N ARG A 92 -12.64 -7.16 -4.13
CA ARG A 92 -12.02 -5.95 -3.57
C ARG A 92 -10.95 -6.26 -2.53
N ILE A 93 -11.25 -7.18 -1.61
CA ILE A 93 -10.29 -7.63 -0.59
C ILE A 93 -9.09 -8.31 -1.25
N LEU A 94 -9.33 -9.22 -2.19
CA LEU A 94 -8.29 -9.95 -2.91
C LEU A 94 -7.39 -9.01 -3.73
N HIS A 95 -7.97 -8.02 -4.43
CA HIS A 95 -7.22 -6.99 -5.15
C HIS A 95 -6.35 -6.15 -4.20
N SER A 96 -6.91 -5.77 -3.04
CA SER A 96 -6.20 -4.99 -2.02
C SER A 96 -5.03 -5.76 -1.38
N ILE A 97 -5.17 -7.08 -1.22
CA ILE A 97 -4.09 -7.97 -0.80
C ILE A 97 -2.98 -7.98 -1.84
N PHE A 98 -3.30 -8.17 -3.13
CA PHE A 98 -2.31 -8.18 -4.20
C PHE A 98 -1.53 -6.87 -4.32
N ILE A 99 -2.22 -5.74 -4.21
CA ILE A 99 -1.60 -4.41 -4.17
C ILE A 99 -0.61 -4.33 -3.01
N THR A 100 -1.03 -4.70 -1.80
CA THR A 100 -0.21 -4.60 -0.59
C THR A 100 1.05 -5.47 -0.72
N VAL A 101 0.92 -6.69 -1.24
CA VAL A 101 2.04 -7.58 -1.54
C VAL A 101 2.97 -6.98 -2.59
N GLY A 102 2.41 -6.42 -3.67
CA GLY A 102 3.18 -5.75 -4.73
C GLY A 102 4.00 -4.57 -4.21
N VAL A 103 3.42 -3.77 -3.31
CA VAL A 103 4.12 -2.65 -2.66
C VAL A 103 5.25 -3.14 -1.76
N ILE A 104 5.04 -4.18 -0.96
CA ILE A 104 6.10 -4.78 -0.13
C ILE A 104 7.24 -5.30 -1.01
N PHE A 105 6.91 -5.95 -2.12
CA PHE A 105 7.90 -6.44 -3.08
C PHE A 105 8.71 -5.29 -3.71
N MET A 106 8.03 -4.26 -4.22
CA MET A 106 8.67 -3.10 -4.86
C MET A 106 9.57 -2.32 -3.89
N THR A 107 9.10 -2.10 -2.66
CA THR A 107 9.89 -1.43 -1.62
C THR A 107 11.09 -2.25 -1.16
N SER A 108 10.97 -3.59 -1.19
CA SER A 108 12.08 -4.50 -0.94
C SER A 108 13.15 -4.43 -2.05
N LEU A 109 12.74 -4.45 -3.32
CA LEU A 109 13.63 -4.29 -4.48
C LEU A 109 14.37 -2.95 -4.46
N CYS A 110 13.65 -1.87 -4.14
CA CYS A 110 14.22 -0.52 -4.06
C CYS A 110 15.01 -0.28 -2.76
N LYS A 111 15.18 -1.29 -1.91
CA LYS A 111 15.97 -1.26 -0.65
C LYS A 111 15.52 -0.17 0.34
N TYR A 112 14.26 0.23 0.31
CA TYR A 112 13.69 1.19 1.28
C TYR A 112 13.78 0.68 2.73
N HIS A 113 13.89 -0.64 2.93
CA HIS A 113 14.08 -1.25 4.25
C HIS A 113 15.47 -1.00 4.87
N ARG A 114 16.49 -0.60 4.09
CA ARG A 114 17.89 -0.47 4.57
C ARG A 114 18.30 0.96 4.90
N LYS A 115 17.61 1.96 4.36
CA LYS A 115 17.96 3.37 4.50
C LYS A 115 16.70 4.19 4.68
N THR A 116 16.74 5.17 5.56
CA THR A 116 15.72 6.21 5.65
C THR A 116 15.71 6.96 4.32
N GLN A 117 14.57 6.94 3.64
CA GLN A 117 14.38 7.62 2.36
C GLN A 117 13.46 8.82 2.55
N ASN A 118 13.69 9.85 1.74
CA ASN A 118 12.84 11.03 1.75
C ASN A 118 11.49 10.70 1.12
N ILE A 119 10.40 11.24 1.68
CA ILE A 119 9.03 11.09 1.18
C ILE A 119 8.95 11.54 -0.29
N TRP A 120 9.71 12.55 -0.68
CA TRP A 120 9.78 13.03 -2.06
C TRP A 120 10.26 11.96 -3.06
N HIS A 121 11.19 11.10 -2.67
CA HIS A 121 11.68 10.04 -3.54
C HIS A 121 10.62 8.95 -3.71
N PHE A 122 9.93 8.62 -2.62
CA PHE A 122 8.81 7.69 -2.65
C PHE A 122 7.64 8.21 -3.50
N LEU A 123 7.31 9.50 -3.37
CA LEU A 123 6.28 10.16 -4.18
C LEU A 123 6.62 10.13 -5.68
N LYS A 124 7.87 10.42 -6.06
CA LYS A 124 8.30 10.31 -7.47
C LYS A 124 8.16 8.89 -8.00
N LEU A 125 8.47 7.89 -7.18
CA LEU A 125 8.37 6.49 -7.56
C LEU A 125 6.91 6.08 -7.77
N THR A 126 6.00 6.46 -6.88
CA THR A 126 4.58 6.11 -7.01
C THR A 126 3.93 6.84 -8.18
N VAL A 127 4.30 8.11 -8.43
CA VAL A 127 3.86 8.84 -9.64
C VAL A 127 4.36 8.16 -10.91
N SER A 128 5.61 7.68 -10.92
CA SER A 128 6.16 6.95 -12.07
C SER A 128 5.42 5.63 -12.32
N VAL A 129 5.08 4.89 -11.25
CA VAL A 129 4.27 3.66 -11.35
C VAL A 129 2.88 3.96 -11.90
N GLY A 130 2.20 5.00 -11.40
CA GLY A 130 0.90 5.43 -11.93
C GLY A 130 0.97 5.88 -13.39
N GLY A 131 2.01 6.63 -13.77
CA GLY A 131 2.26 7.05 -15.14
C GLY A 131 2.52 5.87 -16.09
N LEU A 132 3.34 4.89 -15.67
CA LEU A 132 3.58 3.66 -16.44
C LEU A 132 2.29 2.83 -16.59
N CYS A 133 1.46 2.77 -15.56
CA CYS A 133 0.15 2.12 -15.64
C CYS A 133 -0.76 2.81 -16.67
N GLY A 134 -0.85 4.15 -16.63
CA GLY A 134 -1.58 4.91 -17.62
C GLY A 134 -1.05 4.68 -19.05
N ILE A 135 0.27 4.75 -19.25
CA ILE A 135 0.87 4.49 -20.56
C ILE A 135 0.59 3.06 -21.05
N SER A 136 0.69 2.06 -20.17
CA SER A 136 0.36 0.67 -20.47
C SER A 136 -1.09 0.51 -20.96
N ARG A 137 -2.01 1.27 -20.35
CA ARG A 137 -3.42 1.31 -20.78
C ARG A 137 -3.60 1.96 -22.15
N CYS A 138 -2.83 2.98 -22.51
CA CYS A 138 -2.86 3.53 -23.88
C CYS A 138 -2.54 2.49 -24.96
N PHE A 139 -1.75 1.46 -24.64
CA PHE A 139 -1.44 0.37 -25.57
C PHE A 139 -2.56 -0.68 -25.68
N GLN A 140 -3.54 -0.68 -24.78
CA GLN A 140 -4.72 -1.53 -24.86
C GLN A 140 -5.77 -0.86 -25.76
N MET A 141 -6.25 -1.56 -26.80
CA MET A 141 -7.13 -0.97 -27.81
C MET A 141 -8.46 -0.43 -27.21
N LYS A 142 -8.92 0.72 -27.74
CA LYS A 142 -10.21 1.41 -27.47
C LYS A 142 -10.37 2.14 -26.12
N GLN A 143 -9.31 2.72 -25.53
CA GLN A 143 -9.46 3.61 -24.36
C GLN A 143 -9.28 5.10 -24.72
N ARG A 144 -10.14 5.95 -24.13
CA ARG A 144 -10.05 7.41 -24.19
C ARG A 144 -9.09 7.94 -23.13
N LEU A 145 -8.59 9.16 -23.32
CA LEU A 145 -7.62 9.81 -22.43
C LEU A 145 -8.05 9.85 -20.95
N TYR A 146 -9.33 10.11 -20.69
CA TYR A 146 -9.81 10.25 -19.31
C TYR A 146 -9.80 8.92 -18.53
N PRO A 147 -10.32 7.79 -19.05
CA PRO A 147 -10.13 6.48 -18.42
C PRO A 147 -8.67 6.17 -18.09
N THR A 148 -7.76 6.46 -19.02
CA THR A 148 -6.32 6.27 -18.79
C THR A 148 -5.79 7.11 -17.63
N LEU A 149 -6.14 8.41 -17.58
CA LEU A 149 -5.73 9.31 -16.51
C LEU A 149 -6.32 8.88 -15.16
N HIS A 150 -7.58 8.46 -15.16
CA HIS A 150 -8.28 7.98 -13.99
C HIS A 150 -7.60 6.74 -13.39
N GLU A 151 -7.33 5.73 -14.21
CA GLU A 151 -6.66 4.51 -13.78
C GLU A 151 -5.20 4.75 -13.35
N GLY A 152 -4.49 5.64 -14.06
CA GLY A 152 -3.12 6.03 -13.71
C GLY A 152 -3.06 6.76 -12.37
N PHE A 153 -3.98 7.70 -12.13
CA PHE A 153 -4.10 8.41 -10.86
C PHE A 153 -4.47 7.46 -9.72
N PHE A 154 -5.43 6.56 -9.93
CA PHE A 154 -5.81 5.57 -8.93
C PHE A 154 -4.63 4.67 -8.54
N THR A 155 -3.92 4.16 -9.55
CA THR A 155 -2.74 3.31 -9.33
C THR A 155 -1.67 4.05 -8.53
N TYR A 156 -1.39 5.31 -8.87
CA TYR A 156 -0.51 6.18 -8.09
C TYR A 156 -0.96 6.30 -6.63
N LEU A 157 -2.22 6.66 -6.40
CA LEU A 157 -2.77 6.98 -5.08
C LEU A 157 -2.73 5.76 -4.17
N VAL A 158 -3.15 4.60 -4.69
CA VAL A 158 -3.16 3.33 -3.97
C VAL A 158 -1.75 2.91 -3.61
N PHE A 159 -0.81 2.92 -4.56
CA PHE A 159 0.59 2.58 -4.27
C PHE A 159 1.21 3.52 -3.23
N PHE A 160 0.89 4.81 -3.29
CA PHE A 160 1.38 5.79 -2.34
C PHE A 160 0.83 5.56 -0.93
N VAL A 161 -0.49 5.40 -0.77
CA VAL A 161 -1.11 5.19 0.54
C VAL A 161 -0.68 3.86 1.15
N SER A 162 -0.70 2.77 0.39
CA SER A 162 -0.20 1.47 0.86
C SER A 162 1.26 1.54 1.29
N GLY A 163 2.12 2.15 0.47
CA GLY A 163 3.53 2.25 0.80
C GLY A 163 3.78 3.19 1.97
N ALA A 164 2.98 4.25 2.15
CA ALA A 164 3.02 5.08 3.35
C ALA A 164 2.71 4.26 4.61
N CYS A 165 1.67 3.42 4.60
CA CYS A 165 1.35 2.53 5.72
C CYS A 165 2.48 1.56 6.06
N ILE A 166 3.16 1.02 5.05
CA ILE A 166 4.25 0.06 5.23
C ILE A 166 5.55 0.75 5.66
N LEU A 167 5.90 1.88 5.04
CA LEU A 167 7.22 2.51 5.14
C LEU A 167 7.31 3.56 6.25
N ILE A 168 6.23 4.26 6.61
CA ILE A 168 6.29 5.30 7.64
C ILE A 168 6.67 4.66 8.96
N GLN A 169 7.86 4.99 9.45
CA GLN A 169 8.29 4.67 10.80
C GLN A 169 8.16 5.95 11.60
N PHE A 170 7.26 5.95 12.59
CA PHE A 170 7.31 6.96 13.62
C PHE A 170 8.60 6.70 14.38
N GLU A 171 9.59 7.55 14.14
CA GLU A 171 10.81 7.58 14.94
C GLU A 171 10.37 7.56 16.40
N LYS A 172 10.91 6.63 17.20
CA LYS A 172 10.57 6.52 18.62
C LYS A 172 10.73 7.92 19.19
N LEU A 173 9.59 8.58 19.45
CA LEU A 173 9.55 9.88 20.09
C LEU A 173 10.46 9.74 21.29
N SER A 174 11.58 10.45 21.24
CA SER A 174 12.56 10.52 22.31
C SER A 174 11.87 11.15 23.51
N LEU A 175 11.09 10.35 24.23
CA LEU A 175 10.69 10.60 25.62
C LEU A 175 11.90 10.35 26.55
N ARG A 176 13.09 10.73 26.08
CA ARG A 176 14.36 10.65 26.79
C ARG A 176 15.16 11.94 26.61
N GLY A 177 14.45 13.06 26.46
CA GLY A 177 15.01 14.41 26.35
C GLY A 177 14.68 15.34 27.52
N LYS A 178 14.23 14.80 28.67
CA LYS A 178 13.99 15.58 29.91
C LYS A 178 14.41 14.87 31.20
N GLU A 179 15.38 13.96 31.12
CA GLU A 179 16.17 13.58 32.30
C GLU A 179 17.63 13.88 32.00
N LYS A 180 18.18 14.85 32.73
CA LYS A 180 19.55 15.39 32.66
C LYS A 180 19.78 16.47 31.60
N ASN A 181 19.39 17.70 31.96
CA ASN A 181 20.34 18.80 31.97
C ASN A 181 20.17 19.52 33.31
N GLU A 182 21.24 19.40 34.11
CA GLU A 182 21.64 20.21 35.28
C GLU A 182 20.70 20.30 36.49
#